data_AF-A0A9E6ZX32-F1
#
_entry.id   AF-A0A9E6ZX32-F1
#
_cell.length_a   1.000
_cell.length_b   1.000
_cell.length_c   1.000
_cell.angle_alpha   90.00
_cell.angle_beta   90.00
_cell.angle_gamma   90.00
#
_symmetry.space_group_name_H-M   'P 1'
#
loop_
_entity.id
_entity.type
_entity.pdbx_description
1 polymer ?
#
loop_
_entity_poly.entity_id
_entity_poly.type
_entity_poly.pdbx_seq_one_letter_code
_entity_poly.pdbx_strand_id
1 'polypeptide(L)' 'MTGAFARILMRVIAGALLYKGYIAASDAEYFGGDPEVAMVAEMALGGLVWAAAEVWYRIAKRMGWPT' A
#
# COMPACT_ATOMS: atom_id res chain seq x y z
N MET A 1 -8.07 11.96 -1.20
CA MET A 1 -7.32 11.67 -2.46
C MET A 1 -6.51 10.37 -2.38
N THR A 2 -6.08 9.92 -1.20
CA THR A 2 -5.34 8.67 -0.97
C THR A 2 -6.06 7.41 -1.46
N GLY A 3 -7.39 7.32 -1.34
CA GLY A 3 -8.12 6.12 -1.76
C GLY A 3 -8.16 5.87 -3.27
N ALA A 4 -8.09 6.92 -4.09
CA ALA A 4 -7.93 6.74 -5.53
C ALA A 4 -6.57 6.10 -5.87
N PHE A 5 -5.50 6.54 -5.19
CA PHE A 5 -4.17 5.96 -5.37
C PHE A 5 -4.10 4.52 -4.87
N ALA A 6 -4.71 4.21 -3.72
CA ALA A 6 -4.74 2.84 -3.19
C ALA A 6 -5.42 1.86 -4.15
N ARG A 7 -6.56 2.24 -4.74
CA ARG A 7 -7.25 1.41 -5.74
C ARG A 7 -6.43 1.19 -7.00
N ILE A 8 -5.77 2.23 -7.51
CA ILE A 8 -4.89 2.11 -8.68
C ILE A 8 -3.72 1.18 -8.36
N LEU A 9 -3.08 1.36 -7.20
CA LEU A 9 -1.97 0.53 -6.77
C LEU A 9 -2.38 -0.95 -6.63
N MET A 10 -3.51 -1.21 -5.98
CA MET A 10 -4.05 -2.57 -5.83
C MET A 10 -4.34 -3.21 -7.18
N ARG A 11 -4.92 -2.47 -8.15
CA ARG A 11 -5.15 -3.00 -9.51
C ARG A 11 -3.87 -3.35 -10.24
N VAL A 12 -2.83 -2.51 -10.13
CA VAL A 12 -1.53 -2.77 -10.76
C VAL A 12 -0.86 -4.00 -10.13
N ILE A 13 -0.88 -4.11 -8.80
CA ILE A 13 -0.32 -5.25 -8.08
C ILE A 13 -1.08 -6.54 -8.40
N ALA A 14 -2.42 -6.52 -8.35
CA ALA A 14 -3.24 -7.67 -8.68
C ALA A 14 -3.04 -8.12 -10.14
N GLY A 15 -3.00 -7.17 -11.09
CA GLY A 15 -2.70 -7.48 -12.49
C GLY A 15 -1.30 -8.09 -12.69
N ALA A 16 -0.29 -7.60 -11.97
CA ALA A 16 1.07 -8.15 -12.04
C ALA A 16 1.17 -9.55 -11.41
N LEU A 17 0.48 -9.79 -10.29
CA LEU A 17 0.43 -11.10 -9.63
C LEU A 17 -0.32 -12.13 -10.48
N LEU A 18 -1.42 -11.71 -11.12
CA LEU A 18 -2.17 -12.53 -12.07
C LEU A 18 -1.31 -12.90 -13.29
N TYR A 19 -0.62 -11.92 -13.89
CA TYR A 19 0.27 -12.17 -15.03
C TYR A 19 1.40 -13.17 -14.69
N LYS A 20 1.92 -13.11 -13.46
CA LYS A 20 2.91 -14.07 -12.95
C LYS A 20 2.32 -15.42 -12.53
N GLY A 21 0.99 -15.57 -12.53
CA GLY A 21 0.30 -16.81 -12.17
C GLY A 21 0.24 -17.09 -10.67
N TYR A 22 0.49 -16.08 -9.82
CA TYR A 22 0.44 -16.25 -8.36
C TYR A 22 -0.99 -16.25 -7.79
N ILE A 23 -1.95 -15.68 -8.52
CA ILE A 23 -3.36 -15.58 -8.11
C ILE A 23 -4.29 -15.88 -9.29
N ALA A 24 -5.49 -16.37 -9.01
CA ALA A 24 -6.49 -16.61 -10.05
C ALA A 24 -7.18 -15.32 -10.51
N ALA A 25 -7.82 -15.34 -11.68
CA ALA A 25 -8.56 -14.19 -12.21
C ALA A 25 -9.73 -13.76 -11.31
N SER A 26 -10.39 -14.74 -10.67
CA SER A 26 -11.43 -14.50 -9.67
C SER A 26 -10.91 -13.69 -8.47
N ASP A 27 -9.67 -13.97 -8.05
CA ASP A 27 -9.05 -13.29 -6.92
C ASP A 27 -8.69 -11.86 -7.29
N ALA A 28 -8.16 -11.64 -8.51
CA ALA A 28 -7.83 -10.32 -9.02
C ALA A 28 -9.08 -9.40 -9.16
N GLU A 29 -10.22 -9.96 -9.57
CA GLU A 29 -11.49 -9.22 -9.58
C GLU A 29 -11.97 -8.88 -8.17
N TYR A 30 -11.82 -9.80 -7.21
CA TYR A 30 -12.13 -9.56 -5.80
C TYR A 30 -11.33 -8.39 -5.22
N PHE A 31 -10.01 -8.33 -5.47
CA PHE A 31 -9.16 -7.22 -5.03
C PHE A 31 -9.55 -5.85 -5.61
N GLY A 32 -10.20 -5.83 -6.78
CA GLY A 32 -10.60 -4.61 -7.47
C GLY A 32 -12.04 -4.15 -7.21
N GLY A 33 -12.89 -5.04 -6.69
CA GLY A 33 -14.33 -4.82 -6.53
C GLY A 33 -14.81 -4.66 -5.08
N ASP A 34 -14.09 -5.18 -4.10
CA ASP A 34 -14.52 -5.20 -2.71
C ASP A 34 -14.09 -3.91 -1.93
N PRO A 35 -15.05 -3.15 -1.36
CA PRO A 35 -14.75 -1.98 -0.54
C PRO A 35 -13.89 -2.26 0.71
N GLU A 36 -14.03 -3.44 1.34
CA GLU A 36 -13.28 -3.79 2.56
C GLU A 36 -11.80 -4.02 2.25
N VAL A 37 -11.52 -4.69 1.12
CA VAL A 37 -10.16 -4.90 0.64
C VAL A 37 -9.48 -3.58 0.29
N ALA A 38 -10.21 -2.65 -0.33
CA ALA A 38 -9.72 -1.31 -0.59
C ALA A 38 -9.40 -0.55 0.72
N MET A 39 -10.26 -0.69 1.74
CA MET A 39 -10.04 -0.08 3.05
C MET A 39 -8.78 -0.61 3.74
N VAL A 40 -8.58 -1.93 3.75
CA VAL A 40 -7.37 -2.55 4.33
C VAL A 40 -6.11 -2.10 3.59
N ALA A 41 -6.16 -2.03 2.25
CA ALA A 41 -5.04 -1.55 1.45
C ALA A 41 -4.72 -0.07 1.73
N GLU A 42 -5.74 0.79 1.87
CA GLU A 42 -5.56 2.19 2.28
C GLU A 42 -4.91 2.31 3.66
N MET A 43 -5.37 1.52 4.64
CA MET A 43 -4.79 1.48 5.98
C MET A 43 -3.33 1.01 5.96
N ALA A 44 -3.02 -0.04 5.20
CA ALA A 44 -1.66 -0.55 5.07
C ALA A 44 -0.72 0.50 4.45
N LEU A 45 -1.16 1.17 3.38
CA LEU A 45 -0.38 2.24 2.74
C LEU A 45 -0.18 3.43 3.69
N GLY A 46 -1.22 3.84 4.41
CA GLY A 46 -1.12 4.88 5.43
C GLY A 46 -0.11 4.50 6.53
N GLY A 47 -0.16 3.25 6.99
CA GLY A 47 0.77 2.70 7.97
C GLY A 47 2.22 2.68 7.47
N LEU A 48 2.45 2.32 6.21
CA LEU A 48 3.79 2.34 5.60
C LEU A 48 4.35 3.77 5.51
N VAL A 49 3.53 4.75 5.12
CA VAL A 49 3.95 6.16 5.07
C VAL A 49 4.29 6.68 6.47
N TRP A 50 3.45 6.36 7.47
CA TRP A 50 3.72 6.71 8.87
C TRP A 50 5.03 6.09 9.36
N ALA A 51 5.23 4.79 9.11
CA ALA A 51 6.44 4.09 9.50
C ALA A 51 7.69 4.67 8.81
N ALA A 52 7.59 5.00 7.52
CA ALA A 52 8.68 5.63 6.78
C ALA A 52 9.04 7.01 7.35
N ALA A 53 8.03 7.83 7.71
CA ALA A 53 8.26 9.13 8.34
C ALA A 53 8.95 8.98 9.71
N GLU A 54 8.51 8.02 10.53
CA GLU A 54 9.12 7.75 11.84
C GLU A 54 10.56 7.23 11.71
N VAL A 55 10.81 6.33 10.76
CA VAL A 55 12.17 5.84 10.46
C VAL A 55 13.06 7.01 10.03
N TRP A 56 12.58 7.87 9.15
CA TRP A 56 13.33 9.04 8.69
C TRP A 56 13.66 9.97 9.85
N TYR A 57 12.68 10.25 10.71
CA TYR A 57 12.87 11.05 11.91
C TYR A 57 13.92 10.44 12.86
N ARG A 58 13.92 9.13 13.06
CA ARG A 58 14.96 8.44 13.83
C ARG A 58 16.34 8.55 13.21
N ILE A 59 16.45 8.47 11.88
CA ILE A 59 17.71 8.68 11.17
C ILE A 59 18.20 10.11 11.37
N ALA A 60 17.32 11.10 11.20
CA ALA A 60 17.67 12.51 11.41
C ALA A 60 18.17 12.78 12.84
N LYS A 61 17.53 12.20 13.85
CA LYS A 61 18.02 12.28 15.25
C LYS A 61 19.40 11.64 15.43
N ARG A 62 19.68 10.51 14.76
CA ARG A 62 21.03 9.91 14.77
C ARG A 62 22.06 10.80 14.08
N MET A 63 21.66 11.65 13.14
CA MET A 63 22.52 12.62 12.47
C MET A 63 22.70 13.94 13.26
N GLY A 64 22.18 14.01 14.49
CA GLY A 64 22.37 15.15 15.38
C GLY A 64 21.40 16.31 15.16
N TRP A 65 20.29 16.10 14.45
CA TRP A 65 19.27 17.15 14.32
C TRP A 65 18.56 17.42 15.65
N PRO A 66 18.52 18.68 16.11
CA PRO A 66 17.73 19.08 17.27
C PRO A 66 16.23 19.06 16.95
N THR A 67 15.43 18.55 17.88
CA THR A 67 13.96 18.51 17.83
C THR A 67 13.31 19.82 18.20
#